data_AF-A0A6P0MGM6-F1
#
_entry.id   AF-A0A6P0MGM6-F1
#
_cell.length_a   1.000
_cell.length_b   1.000
_cell.length_c   1.000
_cell.angle_alpha   90.00
_cell.angle_beta   90.00
_cell.angle_gamma   90.00
#
_symmetry.space_group_name_H-M   'P 1'
#
loop_
_entity.id
_entity.type
_entity.pdbx_description
1 polymer ?
#
loop_
_entity_poly.entity_id
_entity_poly.type
_entity_poly.pdbx_seq_one_letter_code
_entity_poly.pdbx_strand_id
1 'polypeptide(L)'
;MAILVLVIIARLTGSLQLLEWVTLDYFLRLRPPEPRDERVLIVGIDEKDIQSVGTYPIPDREMAALLRTLQKYEPRAIGLDIVRDIPVEPGNSELVAAFKDIKNLIGAEKVLPVEIAPPPALPPQQVGFVDAILDKDGKHRRSLLGTFTPQGYKFSLSLRLAETYLAAEGYFLDNCIHEPHAMCFGSTELSRFGSNSGGYVRADDGGVQVLLNFRSGGEKFRTLSLRDIKKGDFNPDWIRDRIVIIGITAPSIKDIVRTSAVPHLDPPGQVYGVEIHANSTSQIISAVVDGRTCLKTWSDGWEYLWIFCWGFLAIGLGRFTQSPFKNLLYVAVASISLIGVGYIFLVGGWWIPVAPALLVVTLNAVGLSAFAFYQYDQALRAQIAVRQHAIEDTFNVIHNGPLQTLANVLRSLRDQNLCQEQLLSELENLNYEIRSVGEYLKQQALTSEGSLLLGNGVKVDLNLPIHELFYEVHSNTLERTFPCFTTLKVTTRSFEPIETRYLSIEQKRGLCQFLEEALCNVGKYAKGVTLLKVLGTEKQGWYILSIKDNGIGSCSSSEGRGTKQCRNVAKQLGGEFRRESLAKGGTLCEVTFPVASRN
;
A
#
# COMPACT_ATOMS: atom_id res chain seq x y z
N MET A 1 1.11 12.08 7.46
CA MET A 1 1.48 12.03 8.89
C MET A 1 0.93 10.79 9.59
N ALA A 2 -0.39 10.50 9.54
CA ALA A 2 -0.95 9.31 10.20
C ALA A 2 -0.25 7.99 9.81
N ILE A 3 -0.01 7.76 8.51
CA ILE A 3 0.72 6.58 8.01
C ILE A 3 2.11 6.47 8.63
N LEU A 4 2.87 7.57 8.63
CA LEU A 4 4.21 7.60 9.22
C LEU A 4 4.19 7.18 10.69
N VAL A 5 3.27 7.74 11.49
CA VAL A 5 3.08 7.36 12.90
C VAL A 5 2.73 5.87 13.03
N LEU A 6 1.84 5.34 12.18
CA LEU A 6 1.50 3.91 12.19
C LEU A 6 2.70 3.02 11.86
N VAL A 7 3.55 3.41 10.91
CA VAL A 7 4.78 2.65 10.60
C VAL A 7 5.77 2.69 11.75
N ILE A 8 5.94 3.86 12.40
CA ILE A 8 6.80 3.99 13.58
C ILE A 8 6.29 3.10 14.72
N ILE A 9 4.98 3.08 14.98
CA ILE A 9 4.36 2.18 15.97
C ILE A 9 4.64 0.72 15.59
N ALA A 10 4.40 0.33 14.33
CA ALA A 10 4.65 -1.02 13.84
C ALA A 10 6.14 -1.43 13.96
N ARG A 11 7.08 -0.49 13.79
CA ARG A 11 8.51 -0.72 14.04
C ARG A 11 8.75 -0.92 15.54
N LEU A 12 8.28 -0.03 16.41
CA LEU A 12 8.47 -0.08 17.87
C LEU A 12 7.85 -1.35 18.53
N THR A 13 6.80 -1.91 17.93
CA THR A 13 6.18 -3.16 18.38
C THR A 13 6.91 -4.40 17.86
N GLY A 14 7.80 -4.26 16.88
CA GLY A 14 8.49 -5.37 16.22
C GLY A 14 7.69 -6.04 15.10
N SER A 15 6.58 -5.46 14.66
CA SER A 15 5.75 -6.04 13.59
C SER A 15 6.46 -6.04 12.22
N LEU A 16 7.50 -5.22 12.05
CA LEU A 16 8.30 -5.12 10.82
C LEU A 16 9.62 -5.91 10.86
N GLN A 17 9.94 -6.58 11.97
CA GLN A 17 11.22 -7.30 12.15
C GLN A 17 11.47 -8.31 11.03
N LEU A 18 10.46 -9.12 10.70
CA LEU A 18 10.58 -10.18 9.69
C LEU A 18 10.94 -9.61 8.31
N LEU A 19 10.36 -8.46 7.93
CA LEU A 19 10.65 -7.82 6.66
C LEU A 19 12.09 -7.29 6.59
N GLU A 20 12.59 -6.73 7.69
CA GLU A 20 13.99 -6.29 7.79
C GLU A 20 14.96 -7.47 7.73
N TRP A 21 14.66 -8.57 8.42
CA TRP A 21 15.48 -9.80 8.37
C TRP A 21 15.51 -10.42 6.98
N VAL A 22 14.36 -10.48 6.28
CA VAL A 22 14.30 -10.94 4.89
C VAL A 22 15.14 -10.03 3.99
N THR A 23 15.07 -8.71 4.20
CA THR A 23 15.87 -7.75 3.43
C THR A 23 17.37 -7.94 3.68
N LEU A 24 17.78 -8.10 4.95
CA LEU A 24 19.16 -8.39 5.34
C LEU A 24 19.66 -9.68 4.67
N ASP A 25 18.92 -10.78 4.81
CA ASP A 25 19.28 -12.07 4.23
C ASP A 25 19.45 -11.95 2.71
N TYR A 26 18.52 -11.29 2.03
CA TYR A 26 18.56 -11.12 0.58
C TYR A 26 19.74 -10.27 0.12
N PHE A 27 20.01 -9.16 0.81
CA PHE A 27 21.16 -8.32 0.50
C PHE A 27 22.48 -9.04 0.75
N LEU A 28 22.62 -9.78 1.87
CA LEU A 28 23.81 -10.59 2.14
C LEU A 28 24.06 -11.64 1.04
N ARG A 29 22.98 -12.26 0.56
CA ARG A 29 23.01 -13.23 -0.54
C ARG A 29 23.45 -12.64 -1.87
N LEU A 30 23.12 -11.37 -2.12
CA LEU A 30 23.46 -10.64 -3.34
C LEU A 30 24.84 -9.99 -3.32
N ARG A 31 25.62 -10.13 -2.24
CA ARG A 31 26.94 -9.50 -2.18
C ARG A 31 27.90 -10.08 -3.21
N PRO A 32 28.86 -9.28 -3.69
CA PRO A 32 29.93 -9.77 -4.55
C PRO A 32 30.60 -11.00 -3.93
N PRO A 33 30.96 -12.03 -4.73
CA PRO A 33 31.67 -13.19 -4.21
C PRO A 33 33.03 -12.76 -3.67
N GLU A 34 33.42 -13.36 -2.55
CA GLU A 34 34.70 -13.13 -1.92
C GLU A 34 35.63 -14.31 -2.17
N PRO A 35 36.95 -14.09 -2.15
CA PRO A 35 37.90 -15.20 -2.23
C PRO A 35 37.71 -16.14 -1.04
N ARG A 36 38.01 -17.43 -1.27
CA ARG A 36 38.10 -18.44 -0.22
C ARG A 36 39.07 -17.97 0.86
N ASP A 37 38.71 -18.13 2.13
CA ASP A 37 39.63 -17.85 3.23
C ASP A 37 40.56 -19.04 3.44
N GLU A 38 41.79 -18.94 2.92
CA GLU A 38 42.80 -19.99 3.06
C GLU A 38 43.35 -20.13 4.48
N ARG A 39 43.00 -19.22 5.42
CA ARG A 39 43.44 -19.29 6.83
C ARG A 39 42.66 -20.32 7.64
N VAL A 40 41.47 -20.71 7.16
CA VAL A 40 40.55 -21.63 7.86
C VAL A 40 40.29 -22.86 7.00
N LEU A 41 40.58 -24.01 7.57
CA LEU A 41 40.33 -25.33 7.00
C LEU A 41 39.26 -26.04 7.84
N ILE A 42 38.27 -26.63 7.18
CA ILE A 42 37.29 -27.51 7.81
C ILE A 42 37.74 -28.96 7.60
N VAL A 43 37.76 -29.76 8.67
CA VAL A 43 37.82 -31.22 8.59
C VAL A 43 36.42 -31.74 8.91
N GLY A 44 35.67 -32.04 7.86
CA GLY A 44 34.27 -32.47 7.95
C GLY A 44 34.17 -33.99 8.05
N ILE A 45 33.55 -34.49 9.11
CA ILE A 45 33.21 -35.91 9.26
C ILE A 45 31.87 -36.13 8.56
N ASP A 46 31.92 -36.69 7.35
CA ASP A 46 30.73 -36.91 6.52
C ASP A 46 30.12 -38.33 6.72
N GLU A 47 29.07 -38.62 5.96
CA GLU A 47 28.38 -39.92 6.02
C GLU A 47 29.30 -41.10 5.64
N LYS A 48 30.18 -40.94 4.65
CA LYS A 48 31.04 -42.06 4.22
C LYS A 48 32.23 -42.24 5.16
N ASP A 49 32.62 -41.21 5.93
CA ASP A 49 33.58 -41.34 7.03
C ASP A 49 32.98 -42.18 8.15
N ILE A 50 31.74 -41.88 8.56
CA ILE A 50 31.00 -42.67 9.56
C ILE A 50 30.89 -44.13 9.12
N GLN A 51 30.49 -44.38 7.87
CA GLN A 51 30.38 -45.73 7.32
C GLN A 51 31.74 -46.44 7.24
N SER A 52 32.82 -45.70 6.91
CA SER A 52 34.17 -46.28 6.85
C SER A 52 34.71 -46.71 8.22
N VAL A 53 34.35 -45.96 9.28
CA VAL A 53 34.68 -46.30 10.66
C VAL A 53 33.75 -47.40 11.21
N GLY A 54 32.52 -47.47 10.71
CA GLY A 54 31.54 -48.50 11.04
C GLY A 54 30.70 -48.21 12.30
N THR A 55 30.85 -47.04 12.92
CA THR A 55 30.07 -46.65 14.11
C THR A 55 29.95 -45.12 14.25
N TYR A 56 28.92 -44.68 14.98
CA TYR A 56 28.74 -43.31 15.43
C TYR A 56 28.25 -43.32 16.89
N PRO A 57 28.75 -42.44 17.78
CA PRO A 57 29.78 -41.42 17.56
C PRO A 57 31.15 -42.00 17.17
N ILE A 58 31.99 -41.19 16.49
CA ILE A 58 33.33 -41.64 16.09
C ILE A 58 34.16 -41.97 17.35
N PRO A 59 34.82 -43.14 17.44
CA PRO A 59 35.56 -43.53 18.64
C PRO A 59 36.71 -42.58 19.02
N ASP A 60 37.03 -42.53 20.30
CA ASP A 60 38.08 -41.66 20.85
C ASP A 60 39.46 -41.99 20.28
N ARG A 61 39.75 -43.27 19.98
CA ARG A 61 40.98 -43.68 19.27
C ARG A 61 41.14 -42.99 17.92
N GLU A 62 40.05 -42.89 17.16
CA GLU A 62 40.04 -42.27 15.83
C GLU A 62 40.21 -40.75 15.93
N MET A 63 39.59 -40.12 16.92
CA MET A 63 39.78 -38.70 17.20
C MET A 63 41.21 -38.40 17.66
N ALA A 64 41.78 -39.23 18.53
CA ALA A 64 43.17 -39.08 18.97
C ALA A 64 44.14 -39.19 17.78
N ALA A 65 43.93 -40.17 16.89
CA ALA A 65 44.73 -40.36 15.69
C ALA A 65 44.61 -39.18 14.72
N LEU A 66 43.38 -38.65 14.52
CA LEU A 66 43.14 -37.46 13.72
C LEU A 66 43.91 -36.26 14.28
N LEU A 67 43.72 -35.94 15.56
CA LEU A 67 44.36 -34.80 16.23
C LEU A 67 45.89 -34.89 16.15
N ARG A 68 46.47 -36.06 16.44
CA ARG A 68 47.92 -36.28 16.33
C ARG A 68 48.41 -36.16 14.89
N THR A 69 47.62 -36.57 13.90
CA THR A 69 47.99 -36.44 12.48
C THR A 69 47.99 -34.99 12.04
N LEU A 70 46.95 -34.23 12.37
CA LEU A 70 46.87 -32.80 12.09
C LEU A 70 48.03 -32.05 12.75
N GLN A 71 48.34 -32.36 14.00
CA GLN A 71 49.40 -31.68 14.75
C GLN A 71 50.80 -31.85 14.14
N LYS A 72 51.07 -32.94 13.39
CA LYS A 72 52.34 -33.12 12.66
C LYS A 72 52.63 -32.02 11.65
N TYR A 73 51.58 -31.34 11.17
CA TYR A 73 51.69 -30.27 10.18
C TYR A 73 51.70 -28.88 10.81
N GLU A 74 51.72 -28.78 12.15
CA GLU A 74 51.85 -27.52 12.89
C GLU A 74 50.77 -26.49 12.51
N PRO A 75 49.47 -26.82 12.67
CA PRO A 75 48.41 -25.83 12.55
C PRO A 75 48.54 -24.79 13.66
N ARG A 76 48.08 -23.57 13.39
CA ARG A 76 48.12 -22.49 14.38
C ARG A 76 47.09 -22.70 15.49
N ALA A 77 45.91 -23.23 15.14
CA ALA A 77 44.89 -23.64 16.10
C ALA A 77 44.09 -24.84 15.57
N ILE A 78 43.65 -25.71 16.47
CA ILE A 78 42.73 -26.81 16.14
C ILE A 78 41.46 -26.61 16.96
N GLY A 79 40.30 -26.50 16.32
CA GLY A 79 39.00 -26.50 16.97
C GLY A 79 38.34 -27.86 16.86
N LEU A 80 37.82 -28.38 17.96
CA LEU A 80 37.01 -29.60 17.98
C LEU A 80 35.57 -29.23 18.29
N ASP A 81 34.77 -29.04 17.23
CA ASP A 81 33.33 -28.77 17.27
C ASP A 81 32.53 -30.09 17.44
N ILE A 82 32.97 -30.89 18.40
CA ILE A 82 32.34 -32.14 18.81
C ILE A 82 32.49 -32.22 20.32
N VAL A 83 31.38 -32.08 21.03
CA VAL A 83 31.39 -32.18 22.49
C VAL A 83 31.73 -33.61 22.91
N ARG A 84 32.73 -33.76 23.78
CA ARG A 84 33.23 -35.05 24.30
C ARG A 84 33.18 -35.08 25.82
N ASP A 85 32.00 -34.83 26.38
CA ASP A 85 31.74 -34.90 27.82
C ASP A 85 31.86 -36.33 28.36
N ILE A 86 31.42 -37.30 27.56
CA ILE A 86 31.46 -38.74 27.89
C ILE A 86 32.46 -39.47 26.98
N PRO A 87 33.29 -40.38 27.54
CA PRO A 87 34.18 -41.25 26.75
C PRO A 87 33.45 -42.05 25.67
N VAL A 88 34.06 -42.17 24.48
CA VAL A 88 33.56 -43.02 23.40
C VAL A 88 34.61 -44.07 23.05
N GLU A 89 34.45 -45.26 23.63
CA GLU A 89 35.40 -46.36 23.42
C GLU A 89 35.37 -46.92 21.98
N PRO A 90 36.47 -47.52 21.50
CA PRO A 90 37.77 -47.64 22.18
C PRO A 90 38.63 -46.37 22.11
N GLY A 91 39.49 -46.19 23.11
CA GLY A 91 40.68 -45.34 23.03
C GLY A 91 40.61 -44.01 23.78
N ASN A 92 39.82 -43.95 24.85
CA ASN A 92 39.69 -42.74 25.66
C ASN A 92 41.04 -42.26 26.22
N SER A 93 41.91 -43.20 26.63
CA SER A 93 43.22 -42.88 27.18
C SER A 93 44.13 -42.15 26.18
N GLU A 94 44.06 -42.54 24.91
CA GLU A 94 44.82 -41.96 23.81
C GLU A 94 44.33 -40.55 23.47
N LEU A 95 43.01 -40.33 23.55
CA LEU A 95 42.41 -39.01 23.34
C LEU A 95 42.73 -38.06 24.49
N VAL A 96 42.63 -38.52 25.74
CA VAL A 96 43.04 -37.76 26.92
C VAL A 96 44.52 -37.39 26.86
N ALA A 97 45.39 -38.29 26.38
CA ALA A 97 46.80 -37.98 26.15
C ALA A 97 46.96 -36.91 25.07
N ALA A 98 46.24 -37.01 23.94
CA ALA A 98 46.26 -35.99 22.90
C ALA A 98 45.81 -34.61 23.40
N PHE A 99 44.75 -34.55 24.23
CA PHE A 99 44.27 -33.31 24.85
C PHE A 99 45.33 -32.65 25.75
N LYS A 100 46.14 -33.45 26.46
CA LYS A 100 47.23 -32.93 27.30
C LYS A 100 48.42 -32.46 26.47
N ASP A 101 48.74 -33.17 25.38
CA ASP A 101 49.92 -32.92 24.55
C ASP A 101 49.72 -31.70 23.63
N ILE A 102 48.53 -31.52 23.05
CA ILE A 102 48.25 -30.53 22.00
C ILE A 102 47.76 -29.21 22.63
N LYS A 103 48.65 -28.21 22.71
CA LYS A 103 48.39 -26.93 23.40
C LYS A 103 47.56 -25.92 22.62
N ASN A 104 47.52 -26.06 21.31
CA ASN A 104 46.76 -25.24 20.36
C ASN A 104 45.38 -25.83 20.03
N LEU A 105 44.94 -26.86 20.76
CA LEU A 105 43.61 -27.45 20.64
C LEU A 105 42.60 -26.66 21.49
N ILE A 106 41.43 -26.37 20.94
CA ILE A 106 40.27 -25.84 21.64
C ILE A 106 39.11 -26.84 21.51
N GLY A 107 38.60 -27.34 22.63
CA GLY A 107 37.45 -28.24 22.68
C GLY A 107 36.13 -27.49 22.87
N ALA A 108 35.05 -28.12 22.41
CA ALA A 108 33.69 -27.60 22.54
C ALA A 108 33.04 -27.94 23.90
N GLU A 109 32.29 -26.99 24.44
CA GLU A 109 31.26 -27.19 25.47
C GLU A 109 29.92 -26.59 25.00
N LYS A 110 28.83 -26.87 25.71
CA LYS A 110 27.57 -26.13 25.53
C LYS A 110 27.18 -25.48 26.84
N VAL A 111 26.78 -24.22 26.79
CA VAL A 111 26.37 -23.47 27.98
C VAL A 111 24.91 -23.00 27.90
N LEU A 112 24.25 -23.04 26.74
CA LEU A 112 22.88 -22.52 26.58
C LEU A 112 22.02 -23.33 25.56
N PRO A 113 20.72 -23.57 25.83
CA PRO A 113 20.07 -23.53 27.13
C PRO A 113 20.37 -24.77 27.98
N VAL A 114 20.93 -25.82 27.37
CA VAL A 114 21.32 -27.06 28.04
C VAL A 114 22.84 -27.08 28.16
N GLU A 115 23.32 -27.15 29.40
CA GLU A 115 24.75 -27.24 29.69
C GLU A 115 25.25 -28.67 29.38
N ILE A 116 26.32 -28.76 28.58
CA ILE A 116 27.06 -29.99 28.34
C ILE A 116 28.53 -29.70 28.63
N ALA A 117 29.11 -30.47 29.54
CA ALA A 117 30.47 -30.25 30.02
C ALA A 117 31.51 -30.36 28.88
N PRO A 118 32.64 -29.65 28.99
CA PRO A 118 33.76 -29.86 28.08
C PRO A 118 34.42 -31.23 28.29
N PRO A 119 35.31 -31.62 27.38
CA PRO A 119 36.16 -32.80 27.58
C PRO A 119 36.96 -32.69 28.88
N PRO A 120 36.84 -33.62 29.85
CA PRO A 120 37.36 -33.44 31.22
C PRO A 120 38.87 -33.21 31.33
N ALA A 121 39.64 -33.59 30.31
CA ALA A 121 41.09 -33.45 30.31
C ALA A 121 41.61 -32.12 29.74
N LEU A 122 40.73 -31.27 29.17
CA LEU A 122 41.15 -29.97 28.64
C LEU A 122 41.14 -28.89 29.72
N PRO A 123 42.17 -28.02 29.77
CA PRO A 123 42.18 -26.88 30.67
C PRO A 123 41.14 -25.82 30.22
N PRO A 124 40.61 -25.00 31.15
CA PRO A 124 39.57 -24.01 30.83
C PRO A 124 39.91 -23.01 29.71
N GLN A 125 41.20 -22.72 29.48
CA GLN A 125 41.67 -21.84 28.41
C GLN A 125 41.55 -22.49 27.03
N GLN A 126 41.56 -23.82 26.97
CA GLN A 126 41.42 -24.63 25.75
C GLN A 126 39.97 -25.09 25.55
N VAL A 127 39.00 -24.37 26.10
CA VAL A 127 37.59 -24.66 25.97
C VAL A 127 36.86 -23.43 25.46
N GLY A 128 35.96 -23.63 24.50
CA GLY A 128 35.02 -22.63 24.04
C GLY A 128 33.64 -23.21 23.76
N PHE A 129 32.60 -22.46 24.03
CA PHE A 129 31.23 -22.95 23.82
C PHE A 129 30.79 -22.89 22.34
N VAL A 130 29.87 -23.77 21.95
CA VAL A 130 29.36 -23.89 20.56
C VAL A 130 27.86 -23.57 20.41
N ASP A 131 27.32 -22.79 21.36
CA ASP A 131 25.90 -22.42 21.36
C ASP A 131 25.55 -21.49 20.19
N ALA A 132 24.45 -21.81 19.51
CA ALA A 132 23.88 -21.02 18.43
C ALA A 132 22.62 -20.28 18.89
N ILE A 133 22.56 -18.97 18.65
CA ILE A 133 21.39 -18.15 18.99
C ILE A 133 20.51 -18.00 17.75
N LEU A 134 19.39 -18.72 17.75
CA LEU A 134 18.41 -18.62 16.67
C LEU A 134 17.48 -17.42 16.88
N ASP A 135 17.16 -16.73 15.79
CA ASP A 135 16.12 -15.70 15.80
C ASP A 135 14.72 -16.33 15.83
N LYS A 136 13.69 -15.50 16.01
CA LYS A 136 12.29 -15.96 16.12
C LYS A 136 11.77 -16.70 14.89
N ASP A 137 12.39 -16.50 13.73
CA ASP A 137 12.10 -17.22 12.49
C ASP A 137 12.91 -18.52 12.32
N GLY A 138 13.70 -18.89 13.35
CA GLY A 138 14.53 -20.09 13.39
C GLY A 138 15.83 -19.99 12.58
N LYS A 139 16.19 -18.80 12.09
CA LYS A 139 17.45 -18.60 11.35
C LYS A 139 18.57 -18.05 12.23
N HIS A 140 19.80 -18.33 11.82
CA HIS A 140 21.01 -17.91 12.51
C HIS A 140 21.63 -16.68 11.82
N ARG A 141 21.63 -15.54 12.52
CA ARG A 141 22.18 -14.26 12.03
C ARG A 141 23.17 -13.60 12.99
N ARG A 142 23.37 -14.20 14.16
CA ARG A 142 24.17 -13.66 15.26
C ARG A 142 25.17 -14.70 15.71
N SER A 143 26.32 -14.27 16.22
CA SER A 143 27.28 -15.14 16.89
C SER A 143 27.47 -14.65 18.30
N LEU A 144 27.27 -15.54 19.27
CA LEU A 144 27.61 -15.29 20.67
C LEU A 144 29.12 -15.50 20.83
N LEU A 145 29.83 -14.48 21.28
CA LEU A 145 31.28 -14.49 21.46
C LEU A 145 31.68 -14.73 22.91
N GLY A 146 30.90 -14.23 23.86
CA GLY A 146 31.11 -14.47 25.28
C GLY A 146 29.83 -14.33 26.08
N THR A 147 29.71 -15.07 27.17
CA THR A 147 28.53 -15.01 28.06
C THR A 147 28.90 -15.37 29.48
N PHE A 148 28.08 -14.91 30.44
CA PHE A 148 28.25 -15.24 31.85
C PHE A 148 27.48 -16.53 32.16
N THR A 149 28.15 -17.50 32.77
CA THR A 149 27.53 -18.73 33.28
C THR A 149 27.72 -18.81 34.81
N PRO A 150 27.02 -19.71 35.51
CA PRO A 150 27.25 -19.93 36.94
C PRO A 150 28.71 -20.29 37.29
N GLN A 151 29.45 -20.85 36.33
CA GLN A 151 30.86 -21.25 36.46
C GLN A 151 31.84 -20.14 36.04
N GLY A 152 31.34 -18.95 35.69
CA GLY A 152 32.14 -17.78 35.32
C GLY A 152 31.89 -17.31 33.89
N TYR A 153 32.72 -16.37 33.43
CA TYR A 153 32.64 -15.87 32.07
C TYR A 153 33.26 -16.87 31.09
N LYS A 154 32.51 -17.25 30.05
CA LYS A 154 32.93 -18.20 29.02
C LYS A 154 33.00 -17.52 27.67
N PHE A 155 33.86 -18.03 26.80
CA PHE A 155 34.06 -17.55 25.44
C PHE A 155 33.69 -18.63 24.42
N SER A 156 33.26 -18.23 23.24
CA SER A 156 32.88 -19.18 22.19
C SER A 156 34.08 -19.86 21.55
N LEU A 157 33.86 -21.04 20.98
CA LEU A 157 34.87 -21.77 20.21
C LEU A 157 35.48 -20.87 19.13
N SER A 158 34.65 -20.13 18.39
CA SER A 158 35.10 -19.24 17.31
C SER A 158 35.98 -18.10 17.80
N LEU A 159 35.65 -17.50 18.95
CA LEU A 159 36.48 -16.44 19.54
C LEU A 159 37.82 -16.99 20.02
N ARG A 160 37.85 -18.16 20.68
CA ARG A 160 39.08 -18.80 21.14
C ARG A 160 40.03 -19.18 20.00
N LEU A 161 39.47 -19.66 18.88
CA LEU A 161 40.25 -19.96 17.68
C LEU A 161 40.84 -18.69 17.06
N ALA A 162 40.05 -17.63 16.96
CA ALA A 162 40.53 -16.33 16.48
C ALA A 162 41.59 -15.74 17.41
N GLU A 163 41.38 -15.77 18.72
CA GLU A 163 42.33 -15.33 19.75
C GLU A 163 43.68 -16.06 19.60
N THR A 164 43.66 -17.39 19.48
CA THR A 164 44.87 -18.20 19.31
C THR A 164 45.63 -17.85 18.04
N TYR A 165 44.91 -17.65 16.93
CA TYR A 165 45.50 -17.29 15.64
C TYR A 165 46.11 -15.89 15.63
N LEU A 166 45.38 -14.93 16.20
CA LEU A 166 45.72 -13.50 16.21
C LEU A 166 46.81 -13.17 17.23
N ALA A 167 46.91 -13.90 18.33
CA ALA A 167 47.99 -13.74 19.31
C ALA A 167 49.38 -13.97 18.67
N ALA A 168 49.48 -14.90 17.71
CA ALA A 168 50.71 -15.13 16.95
C ALA A 168 51.06 -13.95 16.01
N GLU A 169 50.05 -13.18 15.59
CA GLU A 169 50.19 -11.95 14.79
C GLU A 169 50.38 -10.69 15.67
N GLY A 170 50.44 -10.85 17.00
CA GLY A 170 50.63 -9.74 17.95
C GLY A 170 49.35 -8.99 18.32
N TYR A 171 48.17 -9.52 17.98
CA TYR A 171 46.88 -8.94 18.37
C TYR A 171 46.28 -9.72 19.54
N PHE A 172 46.06 -9.05 20.66
CA PHE A 172 45.48 -9.63 21.87
C PHE A 172 44.04 -9.15 22.08
N LEU A 173 43.21 -10.04 22.63
CA LEU A 173 41.83 -9.73 23.00
C LEU A 173 41.82 -8.81 24.23
N ASP A 174 41.12 -7.69 24.13
CA ASP A 174 40.89 -6.75 25.23
C ASP A 174 39.50 -6.11 25.10
N ASN A 175 39.10 -5.32 26.10
CA ASN A 175 37.90 -4.48 26.00
C ASN A 175 38.20 -3.18 25.23
N CYS A 176 37.25 -2.71 24.45
CA CYS A 176 37.41 -1.46 23.72
C CYS A 176 37.43 -0.25 24.66
N ILE A 177 38.32 0.72 24.38
CA ILE A 177 38.51 1.93 25.20
C ILE A 177 37.22 2.78 25.26
N HIS A 178 36.52 2.91 24.14
CA HIS A 178 35.34 3.77 24.02
C HIS A 178 34.01 3.05 24.33
N GLU A 179 34.00 1.72 24.28
CA GLU A 179 32.87 0.88 24.63
C GLU A 179 33.34 -0.30 25.51
N PRO A 180 33.31 -0.16 26.84
CA PRO A 180 33.88 -1.16 27.77
C PRO A 180 33.24 -2.56 27.68
N HIS A 181 32.10 -2.67 27.00
CA HIS A 181 31.37 -3.92 26.80
C HIS A 181 31.56 -4.52 25.40
N ALA A 182 32.29 -3.84 24.51
CA ALA A 182 32.67 -4.36 23.20
C ALA A 182 34.05 -5.03 23.28
N MET A 183 34.21 -6.10 22.50
CA MET A 183 35.48 -6.81 22.39
C MET A 183 36.34 -6.19 21.28
N CYS A 184 37.61 -5.97 21.57
CA CYS A 184 38.59 -5.41 20.66
C CYS A 184 39.80 -6.33 20.50
N PHE A 185 40.39 -6.32 19.30
CA PHE A 185 41.72 -6.86 19.04
C PHE A 185 42.61 -5.72 18.55
N GLY A 186 43.51 -5.24 19.42
CA GLY A 186 44.24 -4.00 19.17
C GLY A 186 43.29 -2.82 18.99
N SER A 187 43.33 -2.17 17.83
CA SER A 187 42.41 -1.05 17.48
C SER A 187 41.09 -1.49 16.83
N THR A 188 40.93 -2.77 16.52
CA THR A 188 39.77 -3.27 15.78
C THR A 188 38.67 -3.70 16.72
N GLU A 189 37.56 -2.97 16.68
CA GLU A 189 36.35 -3.27 17.44
C GLU A 189 35.45 -4.30 16.72
N LEU A 190 35.00 -5.30 17.47
CA LEU A 190 33.94 -6.21 17.04
C LEU A 190 32.57 -5.59 17.37
N SER A 191 31.86 -5.13 16.33
CA SER A 191 30.57 -4.44 16.46
C SER A 191 29.56 -5.21 17.32
N ARG A 192 29.34 -4.73 18.54
CA ARG A 192 28.42 -5.36 19.49
C ARG A 192 26.98 -5.25 18.99
N PHE A 193 26.26 -6.37 19.06
CA PHE A 193 24.82 -6.43 18.88
C PHE A 193 24.10 -5.97 20.15
N GLY A 194 23.10 -5.11 20.00
CA GLY A 194 22.18 -4.68 21.06
C GLY A 194 20.73 -5.06 20.75
N SER A 195 19.87 -4.96 21.76
CA SER A 195 18.46 -5.37 21.69
C SER A 195 17.63 -4.74 20.56
N ASN A 196 18.03 -3.56 20.06
CA ASN A 196 17.38 -2.84 18.96
C ASN A 196 18.27 -2.65 17.72
N SER A 197 19.39 -3.39 17.59
CA SER A 197 20.28 -3.23 16.42
C SER A 197 19.52 -3.48 15.10
N GLY A 198 19.46 -2.47 14.22
CA GLY A 198 18.94 -2.63 12.86
C GLY A 198 17.45 -2.96 12.83
N GLY A 199 17.11 -4.16 12.35
CA GLY A 199 15.73 -4.64 12.30
C GLY A 199 15.21 -5.22 13.62
N TYR A 200 16.06 -5.40 14.64
CA TYR A 200 15.68 -6.03 15.91
C TYR A 200 14.96 -5.05 16.85
N VAL A 201 14.15 -5.59 17.75
CA VAL A 201 13.31 -4.84 18.70
C VAL A 201 13.18 -5.70 19.94
N ARG A 202 13.73 -5.21 21.06
CA ARG A 202 13.76 -5.93 22.35
C ARG A 202 14.24 -7.38 22.20
N ALA A 203 15.26 -7.59 21.36
CA ALA A 203 15.91 -8.88 21.24
C ALA A 203 16.77 -9.17 22.47
N ASP A 204 16.98 -10.45 22.77
CA ASP A 204 17.92 -10.87 23.80
C ASP A 204 19.36 -10.53 23.35
N ASP A 205 19.95 -9.55 24.02
CA ASP A 205 21.32 -9.07 23.86
C ASP A 205 22.24 -9.51 25.01
N GLY A 206 21.87 -10.59 25.70
CA GLY A 206 22.70 -11.23 26.72
C GLY A 206 24.06 -11.68 26.20
N GLY A 207 25.09 -11.49 27.01
CA GLY A 207 26.47 -11.73 26.62
C GLY A 207 26.98 -10.70 25.59
N VAL A 208 28.09 -11.04 24.93
CA VAL A 208 28.63 -10.26 23.81
C VAL A 208 28.28 -11.01 22.53
N GLN A 209 27.41 -10.41 21.73
CA GLN A 209 26.96 -10.94 20.46
C GLN A 209 27.42 -10.02 19.32
N VAL A 210 27.62 -10.57 18.13
CA VAL A 210 27.88 -9.82 16.90
C VAL A 210 26.99 -10.32 15.77
N LEU A 211 26.67 -9.45 14.82
CA LEU A 211 25.98 -9.87 13.59
C LEU A 211 26.93 -10.71 12.72
N LEU A 212 26.42 -11.83 12.20
CA LEU A 212 27.16 -12.70 11.30
C LEU A 212 27.20 -12.10 9.90
N ASN A 213 28.42 -11.77 9.47
CA ASN A 213 28.78 -11.35 8.15
C ASN A 213 29.28 -12.57 7.34
N PHE A 214 28.35 -13.44 6.92
CA PHE A 214 28.69 -14.65 6.15
C PHE A 214 29.55 -14.34 4.93
N ARG A 215 30.65 -15.07 4.74
CA ARG A 215 31.49 -14.90 3.55
C ARG A 215 30.68 -15.28 2.30
N SER A 216 30.63 -14.40 1.30
CA SER A 216 29.95 -14.68 0.02
C SER A 216 30.86 -15.46 -0.92
N GLY A 217 30.31 -16.38 -1.72
CA GLY A 217 31.07 -17.21 -2.66
C GLY A 217 30.66 -18.68 -2.63
N GLY A 218 30.99 -19.43 -3.69
CA GLY A 218 30.68 -20.86 -3.82
C GLY A 218 31.55 -21.74 -2.92
N GLU A 219 32.85 -21.45 -2.81
CA GLU A 219 33.79 -22.16 -1.93
C GLU A 219 34.38 -21.19 -0.90
N LYS A 220 33.74 -21.07 0.27
CA LYS A 220 34.16 -20.11 1.32
C LYS A 220 35.37 -20.58 2.11
N PHE A 221 35.42 -21.88 2.38
CA PHE A 221 36.44 -22.57 3.14
C PHE A 221 36.85 -23.83 2.42
N ARG A 222 38.10 -24.23 2.64
CA ARG A 222 38.55 -25.55 2.19
C ARG A 222 38.00 -26.59 3.15
N THR A 223 37.52 -27.71 2.61
CA THR A 223 37.02 -28.84 3.41
C THR A 223 37.75 -30.12 3.02
N LEU A 224 38.29 -30.81 4.02
CA LEU A 224 38.84 -32.16 3.90
C LEU A 224 37.98 -33.11 4.71
N SER A 225 37.84 -34.35 4.25
CA SER A 225 37.14 -35.39 5.01
C SER A 225 38.08 -36.11 5.98
N LEU A 226 37.52 -36.82 6.97
CA LEU A 226 38.34 -37.59 7.93
C LEU A 226 39.23 -38.61 7.20
N ARG A 227 38.70 -39.26 6.15
CA ARG A 227 39.48 -40.21 5.34
C ARG A 227 40.63 -39.55 4.56
N ASP A 228 40.49 -38.30 4.12
CA ASP A 228 41.55 -37.60 3.36
C ASP A 228 42.75 -37.38 4.28
N ILE A 229 42.47 -36.98 5.52
CA ILE A 229 43.49 -36.85 6.57
C ILE A 229 44.14 -38.19 6.89
N LYS A 230 43.35 -39.27 7.02
CA LYS A 230 43.88 -40.62 7.30
C LYS A 230 44.76 -41.17 6.18
N LYS A 231 44.40 -40.91 4.92
CA LYS A 231 45.16 -41.37 3.75
C LYS A 231 46.37 -40.49 3.44
N GLY A 232 46.41 -39.27 3.97
CA GLY A 232 47.42 -38.28 3.60
C GLY A 232 47.17 -37.67 2.21
N ASP A 233 45.92 -37.67 1.74
CA ASP A 233 45.53 -37.19 0.41
C ASP A 233 45.17 -35.70 0.45
N PHE A 234 46.17 -34.86 0.74
CA PHE A 234 46.02 -33.41 0.78
C PHE A 234 47.39 -32.73 0.69
N ASN A 235 47.41 -31.43 0.38
CA ASN A 235 48.64 -30.64 0.48
C ASN A 235 48.89 -30.21 1.94
N PRO A 236 50.05 -30.54 2.55
CA PRO A 236 50.44 -30.11 3.90
C PRO A 236 50.29 -28.61 4.18
N ASP A 237 50.48 -27.75 3.17
CA ASP A 237 50.37 -26.29 3.28
C ASP A 237 48.94 -25.83 3.60
N TRP A 238 47.94 -26.69 3.42
CA TRP A 238 46.55 -26.41 3.79
C TRP A 238 46.31 -26.50 5.30
N ILE A 239 47.23 -27.12 6.06
CA ILE A 239 47.14 -27.27 7.52
C ILE A 239 48.16 -26.39 8.23
N ARG A 240 49.38 -26.32 7.68
CA ARG A 240 50.49 -25.58 8.28
C ARG A 240 50.14 -24.12 8.51
N ASP A 241 50.27 -23.66 9.75
CA ASP A 241 50.01 -22.27 10.13
C ASP A 241 48.57 -21.82 9.80
N ARG A 242 47.61 -22.77 9.82
CA ARG A 242 46.17 -22.54 9.60
C ARG A 242 45.36 -22.88 10.82
N ILE A 243 44.11 -22.41 10.83
CA ILE A 243 43.09 -22.86 11.78
C ILE A 243 42.41 -24.06 11.16
N VAL A 244 42.38 -25.18 11.90
CA VAL A 244 41.67 -26.39 11.48
C VAL A 244 40.48 -26.59 12.39
N ILE A 245 39.26 -26.62 11.84
CA ILE A 245 38.04 -26.85 12.61
C ILE A 245 37.48 -28.21 12.23
N ILE A 246 37.42 -29.12 13.20
CA ILE A 246 36.92 -30.48 13.04
C ILE A 246 35.46 -30.50 13.51
N GLY A 247 34.55 -30.97 12.66
CA GLY A 247 33.13 -31.05 13.01
C GLY A 247 32.35 -32.00 12.11
N ILE A 248 31.06 -32.13 12.36
CA ILE A 248 30.20 -33.06 11.62
C ILE A 248 29.64 -32.39 10.36
N THR A 249 29.77 -33.07 9.22
CA THR A 249 29.18 -32.65 7.93
C THR A 249 28.32 -33.78 7.33
N ALA A 250 27.84 -34.69 8.18
CA ALA A 250 26.98 -35.81 7.79
C ALA A 250 25.49 -35.42 7.88
N PRO A 251 24.70 -35.55 6.80
CA PRO A 251 23.26 -35.23 6.81
C PRO A 251 22.42 -36.04 7.82
N SER A 252 22.90 -37.23 8.21
CA SER A 252 22.22 -38.10 9.19
C SER A 252 22.30 -37.56 10.63
N ILE A 253 23.26 -36.66 10.92
CA ILE A 253 23.48 -36.07 12.23
C ILE A 253 22.94 -34.63 12.24
N LYS A 254 22.12 -34.32 13.24
CA LYS A 254 21.43 -33.02 13.36
C LYS A 254 22.34 -31.91 13.90
N ASP A 255 23.39 -31.57 13.16
CA ASP A 255 24.23 -30.39 13.40
C ASP A 255 24.12 -29.40 12.23
N ILE A 256 22.89 -28.91 12.03
CA ILE A 256 22.55 -28.03 10.92
C ILE A 256 21.81 -26.82 11.46
N VAL A 257 22.22 -25.63 11.03
CA VAL A 257 21.51 -24.37 11.26
C VAL A 257 20.88 -23.86 9.97
N ARG A 258 19.83 -23.05 10.11
CA ARG A 258 19.15 -22.44 8.97
C ARG A 258 19.62 -21.01 8.74
N THR A 259 19.86 -20.65 7.49
CA THR A 259 20.15 -19.28 7.07
C THR A 259 19.66 -19.04 5.65
N SER A 260 19.22 -17.82 5.34
CA SER A 260 18.91 -17.42 3.95
C SER A 260 19.90 -16.42 3.39
N ALA A 261 20.91 -16.04 4.17
CA ALA A 261 21.94 -15.08 3.82
C ALA A 261 23.00 -15.63 2.86
N VAL A 262 23.04 -16.95 2.68
CA VAL A 262 24.08 -17.65 1.92
C VAL A 262 23.47 -18.24 0.64
N PRO A 263 24.04 -17.94 -0.55
CA PRO A 263 23.59 -18.52 -1.81
C PRO A 263 24.11 -19.96 -2.01
N HIS A 264 23.47 -20.71 -2.91
CA HIS A 264 23.95 -22.00 -3.45
C HIS A 264 24.27 -23.10 -2.42
N LEU A 265 23.52 -23.15 -1.32
CA LEU A 265 23.60 -24.24 -0.34
C LEU A 265 22.86 -25.49 -0.84
N ASP A 266 23.39 -26.66 -0.50
CA ASP A 266 22.77 -27.97 -0.74
C ASP A 266 22.72 -28.79 0.57
N PRO A 267 21.54 -28.99 1.19
CA PRO A 267 20.23 -28.50 0.77
C PRO A 267 20.04 -26.98 0.98
N PRO A 268 19.11 -26.33 0.23
CA PRO A 268 18.93 -24.89 0.28
C PRO A 268 18.63 -24.36 1.69
N GLY A 269 19.41 -23.36 2.11
CA GLY A 269 19.21 -22.63 3.36
C GLY A 269 19.67 -23.36 4.62
N GLN A 270 20.46 -24.41 4.48
CA GLN A 270 21.02 -25.21 5.57
C GLN A 270 22.56 -25.15 5.54
N VAL A 271 23.17 -24.94 6.71
CA VAL A 271 24.63 -24.86 6.90
C VAL A 271 25.01 -25.71 8.10
N TYR A 272 26.09 -26.46 8.00
CA TYR A 272 26.60 -27.28 9.12
C TYR A 272 27.16 -26.40 10.25
N GLY A 273 27.02 -26.85 11.51
CA GLY A 273 27.51 -26.12 12.70
C GLY A 273 28.98 -25.69 12.56
N VAL A 274 29.83 -26.60 12.10
CA VAL A 274 31.25 -26.34 11.85
C VAL A 274 31.51 -25.20 10.87
N GLU A 275 30.67 -25.04 9.84
CA GLU A 275 30.81 -23.95 8.86
C GLU A 275 30.37 -22.59 9.46
N ILE A 276 29.46 -22.58 10.43
CA ILE A 276 29.14 -21.37 11.19
C ILE A 276 30.33 -20.94 12.03
N HIS A 277 30.98 -21.88 12.71
CA HIS A 277 32.18 -21.60 13.47
C HIS A 277 33.32 -21.11 12.58
N ALA A 278 33.47 -21.67 11.37
CA ALA A 278 34.41 -21.18 10.37
C ALA A 278 34.09 -19.74 9.92
N ASN A 279 32.82 -19.42 9.62
CA ASN A 279 32.39 -18.06 9.26
C ASN A 279 32.66 -17.06 10.40
N SER A 280 32.29 -17.38 11.63
CA SER A 280 32.50 -16.49 12.79
C SER A 280 33.99 -16.25 13.05
N THR A 281 34.82 -17.31 13.01
CA THR A 281 36.28 -17.21 13.18
C THR A 281 36.92 -16.40 12.05
N SER A 282 36.58 -16.70 10.79
CA SER A 282 37.06 -15.97 9.61
C SER A 282 36.64 -14.50 9.64
N GLN A 283 35.43 -14.18 10.10
CA GLN A 283 34.97 -12.80 10.24
C GLN A 283 35.85 -12.02 11.21
N ILE A 284 36.15 -12.57 12.39
CA ILE A 284 36.99 -11.91 13.39
C ILE A 284 38.40 -11.68 12.82
N ILE A 285 39.03 -12.72 12.26
CA ILE A 285 40.39 -12.62 11.73
C ILE A 285 40.46 -11.64 10.56
N SER A 286 39.51 -11.72 9.62
CA SER A 286 39.46 -10.81 8.48
C SER A 286 39.24 -9.37 8.91
N ALA A 287 38.46 -9.12 9.96
CA ALA A 287 38.26 -7.78 10.48
C ALA A 287 39.55 -7.20 11.06
N VAL A 288 40.33 -8.02 11.77
CA VAL A 288 41.57 -7.59 12.43
C VAL A 288 42.73 -7.45 11.45
N VAL A 289 42.94 -8.46 10.59
CA VAL A 289 44.10 -8.53 9.69
C VAL A 289 43.85 -7.80 8.37
N ASP A 290 42.68 -8.00 7.75
CA ASP A 290 42.39 -7.49 6.41
C ASP A 290 41.57 -6.18 6.42
N GLY A 291 41.14 -5.71 7.61
CA GLY A 291 40.25 -4.57 7.73
C GLY A 291 38.83 -4.83 7.19
N ARG A 292 38.40 -6.10 7.08
CA ARG A 292 37.05 -6.47 6.64
C ARG A 292 36.01 -5.87 7.59
N THR A 293 35.08 -5.08 7.05
CA THR A 293 34.06 -4.43 7.88
C THR A 293 33.09 -5.43 8.52
N CYS A 294 32.99 -5.41 9.85
CA CYS A 294 31.89 -6.03 10.60
C CYS A 294 30.57 -5.34 10.25
N LEU A 295 29.46 -6.08 10.32
CA LEU A 295 28.13 -5.48 10.15
C LEU A 295 27.83 -4.54 11.32
N LYS A 296 27.39 -3.34 10.99
CA LYS A 296 27.05 -2.25 11.90
C LYS A 296 25.64 -1.77 11.63
N THR A 297 25.01 -1.22 12.63
CA THR A 297 23.69 -0.57 12.52
C THR A 297 23.83 0.87 12.96
N TRP A 298 22.94 1.73 12.49
CA TRP A 298 22.88 3.08 13.03
C TRP A 298 22.30 3.06 14.45
N SER A 299 22.59 4.11 15.21
CA SER A 299 21.85 4.35 16.46
C SER A 299 20.38 4.60 16.14
N ASP A 300 19.49 4.22 17.05
CA ASP A 300 18.04 4.37 16.93
C ASP A 300 17.62 5.75 16.39
N GLY A 301 18.21 6.85 16.88
CA GLY A 301 17.88 8.21 16.45
C GLY A 301 18.08 8.46 14.94
N TRP A 302 19.20 7.98 14.38
CA TRP A 302 19.51 8.11 12.95
C TRP A 302 18.62 7.21 12.09
N GLU A 303 18.27 6.01 12.57
CA GLU A 303 17.33 5.12 11.90
C GLU A 303 15.93 5.74 11.80
N TYR A 304 15.44 6.35 12.87
CA TYR A 304 14.16 7.05 12.84
C TYR A 304 14.20 8.29 11.97
N LEU A 305 15.27 9.09 12.06
CA LEU A 305 15.46 10.26 11.19
C LEU A 305 15.40 9.85 9.71
N TRP A 306 16.04 8.75 9.34
CA TRP A 306 15.99 8.19 7.99
C TRP A 306 14.55 7.87 7.54
N ILE A 307 13.77 7.18 8.38
CA ILE A 307 12.36 6.86 8.10
C ILE A 307 11.54 8.15 7.96
N PHE A 308 11.77 9.15 8.81
CA PHE A 308 11.11 10.46 8.72
C PHE A 308 11.46 11.16 7.40
N CYS A 309 12.74 11.21 7.01
CA CYS A 309 13.18 11.84 5.76
C CYS A 309 12.49 11.24 4.54
N TRP A 310 12.43 9.91 4.43
CA TRP A 310 11.71 9.23 3.34
C TRP A 310 10.20 9.46 3.39
N GLY A 311 9.62 9.56 4.59
CA GLY A 311 8.21 9.91 4.75
C GLY A 311 7.85 11.32 4.30
N PHE A 312 8.66 12.31 4.68
CA PHE A 312 8.47 13.69 4.23
C PHE A 312 8.72 13.84 2.73
N LEU A 313 9.73 13.15 2.19
CA LEU A 313 9.98 13.10 0.75
C LEU A 313 8.77 12.56 -0.02
N ALA A 314 8.20 11.45 0.41
CA ALA A 314 7.01 10.86 -0.22
C ALA A 314 5.79 11.80 -0.17
N ILE A 315 5.56 12.47 0.96
CA ILE A 315 4.47 13.46 1.11
C ILE A 315 4.71 14.67 0.19
N GLY A 316 5.94 15.16 0.12
CA GLY A 316 6.32 16.27 -0.77
C GLY A 316 6.04 15.93 -2.23
N LEU A 317 6.59 14.81 -2.73
CA LEU A 317 6.40 14.34 -4.10
C LEU A 317 4.91 14.15 -4.44
N GLY A 318 4.15 13.54 -3.53
CA GLY A 318 2.72 13.31 -3.71
C GLY A 318 1.89 14.60 -3.80
N ARG A 319 2.33 15.69 -3.16
CA ARG A 319 1.65 17.00 -3.21
C ARG A 319 2.02 17.84 -4.43
N PHE A 320 3.27 17.74 -4.88
CA PHE A 320 3.72 18.53 -6.04
C PHE A 320 3.12 18.05 -7.35
N THR A 321 2.68 16.80 -7.44
CA THR A 321 2.24 16.23 -8.71
C THR A 321 0.75 15.93 -8.70
N GLN A 322 0.01 16.63 -9.57
CA GLN A 322 -1.43 16.49 -9.73
C GLN A 322 -1.83 15.30 -10.62
N SER A 323 -0.86 14.51 -11.08
CA SER A 323 -1.08 13.38 -11.98
C SER A 323 -0.80 12.05 -11.27
N PRO A 324 -1.78 11.13 -11.20
CA PRO A 324 -1.62 9.86 -10.50
C PRO A 324 -0.53 8.97 -11.14
N PHE A 325 -0.38 9.01 -12.47
CA PHE A 325 0.65 8.24 -13.17
C PHE A 325 2.07 8.75 -12.86
N LYS A 326 2.25 10.08 -12.76
CA LYS A 326 3.54 10.66 -12.38
C LYS A 326 3.90 10.29 -10.94
N ASN A 327 2.93 10.35 -10.01
CA ASN A 327 3.10 9.90 -8.64
C ASN A 327 3.54 8.43 -8.58
N LEU A 328 2.89 7.53 -9.34
CA LEU A 328 3.28 6.12 -9.38
C LEU A 328 4.73 5.93 -9.86
N LEU A 329 5.14 6.65 -10.91
CA LEU A 329 6.51 6.61 -11.41
C LEU A 329 7.52 7.10 -10.37
N TYR A 330 7.27 8.24 -9.72
CA TYR A 330 8.17 8.77 -8.68
C TYR A 330 8.32 7.81 -7.51
N VAL A 331 7.24 7.12 -7.15
CA VAL A 331 7.23 6.18 -6.03
C VAL A 331 7.98 4.91 -6.37
N ALA A 332 7.85 4.41 -7.61
CA ALA A 332 8.66 3.32 -8.10
C ALA A 332 10.15 3.69 -8.09
N VAL A 333 10.52 4.87 -8.60
CA VAL A 333 11.91 5.36 -8.61
C VAL A 333 12.44 5.53 -7.18
N ALA A 334 11.67 6.17 -6.30
CA ALA A 334 12.03 6.34 -4.89
C ALA A 334 12.25 5.00 -4.19
N SER A 335 11.35 4.03 -4.41
CA SER A 335 11.45 2.68 -3.84
C SER A 335 12.68 1.93 -4.32
N ILE A 336 12.95 1.95 -5.64
CA ILE A 336 14.14 1.33 -6.23
C ILE A 336 15.40 1.99 -5.69
N SER A 337 15.42 3.33 -5.60
CA SER A 337 16.56 4.07 -5.07
C SER A 337 16.83 3.76 -3.60
N LEU A 338 15.78 3.64 -2.77
CA LEU A 338 15.89 3.27 -1.36
C LEU A 338 16.47 1.86 -1.20
N ILE A 339 15.99 0.89 -1.98
CA ILE A 339 16.51 -0.49 -1.97
C ILE A 339 17.98 -0.49 -2.42
N GLY A 340 18.31 0.22 -3.50
CA GLY A 340 19.68 0.33 -4.01
C GLY A 340 20.64 0.98 -3.01
N VAL A 341 20.22 2.08 -2.37
CA VAL A 341 21.00 2.74 -1.31
C VAL A 341 21.19 1.79 -0.13
N GLY A 342 20.13 1.13 0.34
CA GLY A 342 20.23 0.13 1.41
C GLY A 342 21.22 -1.00 1.09
N TYR A 343 21.22 -1.49 -0.14
CA TYR A 343 22.17 -2.51 -0.59
C TYR A 343 23.62 -1.98 -0.61
N ILE A 344 23.85 -0.77 -1.12
CA ILE A 344 25.20 -0.15 -1.13
C ILE A 344 25.73 0.03 0.30
N PHE A 345 24.89 0.50 1.21
CA PHE A 345 25.26 0.60 2.63
C PHE A 345 25.62 -0.77 3.22
N LEU A 346 24.86 -1.83 2.91
CA LEU A 346 25.16 -3.17 3.41
C LEU A 346 26.49 -3.71 2.86
N VAL A 347 26.80 -3.48 1.58
CA VAL A 347 28.10 -3.84 1.00
C VAL A 347 29.23 -3.13 1.75
N GLY A 348 29.02 -1.88 2.18
CA GLY A 348 29.92 -1.13 3.06
C GLY A 348 29.87 -1.52 4.55
N GLY A 349 29.14 -2.56 4.93
CA GLY A 349 29.04 -3.05 6.30
C GLY A 349 27.92 -2.41 7.15
N TRP A 350 27.04 -1.59 6.58
CA TRP A 350 25.96 -0.92 7.30
C TRP A 350 24.59 -1.49 6.98
N TRP A 351 23.91 -2.04 7.98
CA TRP A 351 22.51 -2.44 7.88
C TRP A 351 21.60 -1.31 8.34
N ILE A 352 20.93 -0.66 7.38
CA ILE A 352 20.02 0.46 7.59
C ILE A 352 18.55 0.04 7.39
N PRO A 353 17.58 0.76 7.98
CA PRO A 353 16.17 0.39 7.88
C PRO A 353 15.59 0.64 6.48
N VAL A 354 15.29 -0.43 5.75
CA VAL A 354 14.74 -0.38 4.40
C VAL A 354 13.24 -0.67 4.41
N ALA A 355 12.82 -1.73 5.12
CA ALA A 355 11.43 -2.15 5.15
C ALA A 355 10.44 -1.06 5.64
N PRO A 356 10.65 -0.38 6.78
CA PRO A 356 9.74 0.67 7.24
C PRO A 356 9.77 1.89 6.31
N ALA A 357 10.95 2.30 5.81
CA ALA A 357 11.05 3.43 4.89
C ALA A 357 10.30 3.15 3.59
N LEU A 358 10.41 1.94 3.04
CA LEU A 358 9.69 1.51 1.84
C LEU A 358 8.17 1.49 2.08
N LEU A 359 7.74 0.99 3.23
CA LEU A 359 6.33 0.93 3.60
C LEU A 359 5.74 2.35 3.78
N VAL A 360 6.49 3.27 4.38
CA VAL A 360 6.09 4.68 4.48
C VAL A 360 5.95 5.31 3.09
N VAL A 361 6.93 5.11 2.21
CA VAL A 361 6.92 5.69 0.86
C VAL A 361 5.73 5.17 0.06
N THR A 362 5.52 3.86 0.05
CA THR A 362 4.45 3.21 -0.73
C THR A 362 3.05 3.52 -0.19
N LEU A 363 2.82 3.45 1.13
CA LEU A 363 1.50 3.73 1.69
C LEU A 363 1.13 5.22 1.57
N ASN A 364 2.06 6.15 1.83
CA ASN A 364 1.77 7.58 1.65
C ASN A 364 1.43 7.90 0.19
N ALA A 365 2.16 7.30 -0.75
CA ALA A 365 1.93 7.48 -2.17
C ALA A 365 0.56 7.00 -2.64
N VAL A 366 0.17 5.78 -2.23
CA VAL A 366 -1.13 5.22 -2.57
C VAL A 366 -2.25 6.06 -1.96
N GLY A 367 -2.12 6.45 -0.69
CA GLY A 367 -3.11 7.29 -0.01
C GLY A 367 -3.32 8.65 -0.70
N LEU A 368 -2.23 9.34 -1.05
CA LEU A 368 -2.31 10.64 -1.74
C LEU A 368 -2.85 10.51 -3.16
N SER A 369 -2.44 9.47 -3.89
CA SER A 369 -2.93 9.23 -5.26
C SER A 369 -4.41 8.89 -5.29
N ALA A 370 -4.88 8.06 -4.35
CA ALA A 370 -6.29 7.73 -4.21
C ALA A 370 -7.14 8.97 -3.88
N PHE A 371 -6.65 9.83 -2.97
CA PHE A 371 -7.32 11.08 -2.62
C PHE A 371 -7.40 12.06 -3.81
N ALA A 372 -6.31 12.21 -4.57
CA ALA A 372 -6.30 13.04 -5.78
C ALA A 372 -7.25 12.49 -6.86
N PHE A 373 -7.26 11.17 -7.07
CA PHE A 373 -8.15 10.52 -8.02
C PHE A 373 -9.63 10.69 -7.62
N TYR A 374 -9.95 10.55 -6.33
CA TYR A 374 -11.30 10.75 -5.82
C TYR A 374 -11.81 12.17 -6.07
N GLN A 375 -10.98 13.19 -5.80
CA GLN A 375 -11.34 14.58 -6.09
C GLN A 375 -11.53 14.82 -7.59
N TYR A 376 -10.67 14.25 -8.43
CA TYR A 376 -10.78 14.36 -9.88
C TYR A 376 -12.09 13.72 -10.39
N ASP A 377 -12.44 12.53 -9.91
CA ASP A 377 -13.69 11.86 -10.27
C ASP A 377 -14.91 12.66 -9.82
N GLN A 378 -14.89 13.22 -8.59
CA GLN A 378 -15.97 14.07 -8.10
C GLN A 378 -16.15 15.34 -8.94
N ALA A 379 -15.04 16.00 -9.31
CA ALA A 379 -15.07 17.17 -10.19
C ALA A 379 -15.61 16.83 -11.58
N LEU A 380 -15.20 15.68 -12.14
CA LEU A 380 -15.68 15.19 -13.43
C LEU A 380 -17.18 14.90 -13.39
N ARG A 381 -17.66 14.22 -12.34
CA ARG A 381 -19.10 13.94 -12.15
C ARG A 381 -19.91 15.22 -12.03
N ALA A 382 -19.41 16.22 -11.29
CA ALA A 382 -20.07 17.52 -11.19
C ALA A 382 -20.19 18.21 -12.56
N GLN A 383 -19.13 18.18 -13.38
CA GLN A 383 -19.18 18.71 -14.74
C GLN A 383 -20.16 17.95 -15.64
N ILE A 384 -20.19 16.62 -15.54
CA ILE A 384 -21.14 15.78 -16.30
C ILE A 384 -22.59 16.12 -15.91
N ALA A 385 -22.86 16.26 -14.61
CA ALA A 385 -24.19 16.63 -14.12
C ALA A 385 -24.64 18.00 -14.65
N VAL A 386 -23.76 19.01 -14.61
CA VAL A 386 -24.05 20.35 -15.17
C VAL A 386 -24.34 20.27 -16.67
N ARG A 387 -23.56 19.48 -17.44
CA ARG A 387 -23.81 19.29 -18.88
C ARG A 387 -25.13 18.58 -19.16
N GLN A 388 -25.48 17.56 -18.38
CA GLN A 388 -26.75 16.85 -18.51
C GLN A 388 -27.93 17.80 -18.27
N HIS A 389 -27.87 18.62 -17.21
CA HIS A 389 -28.90 19.62 -16.92
C HIS A 389 -29.06 20.64 -18.06
N ALA A 390 -27.94 21.15 -18.60
CA ALA A 390 -27.98 22.09 -19.72
C ALA A 390 -28.63 21.51 -20.98
N ILE A 391 -28.38 20.22 -21.28
CA ILE A 391 -29.00 19.52 -22.41
C ILE A 391 -30.52 19.38 -22.19
N GLU A 392 -30.94 19.00 -20.99
CA GLU A 392 -32.37 18.85 -20.66
C GLU A 392 -33.12 20.19 -20.73
N ASP A 393 -32.54 21.25 -20.17
CA ASP A 393 -33.09 22.61 -20.27
C ASP A 393 -33.23 23.08 -21.72
N THR A 394 -32.18 22.88 -22.53
CA THR A 394 -32.18 23.24 -23.95
C THR A 394 -33.29 22.51 -24.69
N PHE A 395 -33.46 21.22 -24.43
CA PHE A 395 -34.51 20.42 -25.05
C PHE A 395 -35.90 20.94 -24.68
N ASN A 396 -36.13 21.28 -23.40
CA ASN A 396 -37.42 21.78 -22.92
C ASN A 396 -37.81 23.10 -23.61
N VAL A 397 -36.86 24.03 -23.77
CA VAL A 397 -37.08 25.30 -24.48
C VAL A 397 -37.43 25.07 -25.96
N ILE A 398 -36.68 24.20 -26.65
CA ILE A 398 -36.96 23.86 -28.05
C ILE A 398 -38.31 23.15 -28.20
N HIS A 399 -38.68 22.29 -27.24
CA HIS A 399 -39.93 21.56 -27.25
C HIS A 399 -41.14 22.48 -27.04
N ASN A 400 -41.06 23.47 -26.16
CA ASN A 400 -42.20 24.34 -25.83
C ASN A 400 -42.45 25.47 -26.83
N GLY A 401 -41.44 25.86 -27.61
CA GLY A 401 -41.55 26.84 -28.70
C GLY A 401 -41.51 26.20 -30.09
N PRO A 402 -40.35 26.20 -30.78
CA PRO A 402 -40.24 25.87 -32.20
C PRO A 402 -40.89 24.55 -32.62
N LEU A 403 -40.69 23.47 -31.87
CA LEU A 403 -41.24 22.17 -32.24
C LEU A 403 -42.77 22.13 -32.18
N GLN A 404 -43.39 22.91 -31.28
CA GLN A 404 -44.84 23.02 -31.20
C GLN A 404 -45.40 23.83 -32.37
N THR A 405 -44.77 24.94 -32.70
CA THR A 405 -45.12 25.78 -33.86
C THR A 405 -45.03 24.96 -35.15
N LEU A 406 -43.93 24.22 -35.34
CA LEU A 406 -43.78 23.30 -36.46
C LEU A 406 -44.86 22.21 -36.49
N ALA A 407 -45.18 21.59 -35.35
CA ALA A 407 -46.23 20.56 -35.28
C ALA A 407 -47.63 21.11 -35.62
N ASN A 408 -47.92 22.36 -35.24
CA ASN A 408 -49.15 23.04 -35.60
C ASN A 408 -49.22 23.31 -37.09
N VAL A 409 -48.15 23.86 -37.70
CA VAL A 409 -48.09 24.10 -39.16
C VAL A 409 -48.31 22.80 -39.95
N LEU A 410 -47.63 21.71 -39.57
CA LEU A 410 -47.78 20.41 -40.23
C LEU A 410 -49.21 19.87 -40.13
N ARG A 411 -49.88 20.05 -38.99
CA ARG A 411 -51.27 19.62 -38.79
C ARG A 411 -52.23 20.44 -39.66
N SER A 412 -52.10 21.75 -39.62
CA SER A 412 -52.98 22.67 -40.36
C SER A 412 -52.83 22.52 -41.88
N LEU A 413 -51.63 22.20 -42.37
CA LEU A 413 -51.38 21.84 -43.78
C LEU A 413 -52.08 20.53 -44.17
N ARG A 414 -52.01 19.51 -43.31
CA ARG A 414 -52.67 18.21 -43.54
C ARG A 414 -54.21 18.34 -43.57
N ASP A 415 -54.74 19.23 -42.76
CA ASP A 415 -56.18 19.48 -42.64
C ASP A 415 -56.70 20.48 -43.71
N GLN A 416 -55.86 20.88 -44.70
CA GLN A 416 -56.17 21.82 -45.81
C GLN A 416 -56.70 23.20 -45.37
N ASN A 417 -56.37 23.64 -44.16
CA ASN A 417 -56.99 24.82 -43.52
C ASN A 417 -56.12 26.10 -43.57
N LEU A 418 -55.04 26.14 -44.35
CA LEU A 418 -54.09 27.26 -44.37
C LEU A 418 -54.00 27.93 -45.75
N CYS A 419 -54.17 29.25 -45.77
CA CYS A 419 -53.85 30.08 -46.93
C CYS A 419 -52.31 30.28 -47.04
N GLN A 420 -51.80 30.55 -48.23
CA GLN A 420 -50.36 30.71 -48.50
C GLN A 420 -49.71 31.84 -47.69
N GLU A 421 -50.44 32.95 -47.45
CA GLU A 421 -49.96 34.06 -46.62
C GLU A 421 -49.83 33.69 -45.13
N GLN A 422 -50.78 32.90 -44.60
CA GLN A 422 -50.73 32.41 -43.22
C GLN A 422 -49.60 31.39 -43.03
N LEU A 423 -49.34 30.55 -44.03
CA LEU A 423 -48.21 29.61 -44.00
C LEU A 423 -46.87 30.35 -43.93
N LEU A 424 -46.71 31.43 -44.72
CA LEU A 424 -45.50 32.24 -44.70
C LEU A 424 -45.29 32.89 -43.32
N SER A 425 -46.34 33.48 -42.75
CA SER A 425 -46.27 34.11 -41.42
C SER A 425 -45.91 33.11 -40.30
N GLU A 426 -46.45 31.89 -40.32
CA GLU A 426 -46.14 30.86 -39.32
C GLU A 426 -44.70 30.32 -39.47
N LEU A 427 -44.19 30.22 -40.70
CA LEU A 427 -42.80 29.84 -40.96
C LEU A 427 -41.81 30.95 -40.57
N GLU A 428 -42.17 32.22 -40.77
CA GLU A 428 -41.40 33.36 -40.28
C GLU A 428 -41.35 33.40 -38.74
N ASN A 429 -42.48 33.14 -38.09
CA ASN A 429 -42.54 33.02 -36.63
C ASN A 429 -41.68 31.84 -36.12
N LEU A 430 -41.75 30.68 -36.77
CA LEU A 430 -40.90 29.54 -36.44
C LEU A 430 -39.40 29.87 -36.58
N ASN A 431 -39.02 30.58 -37.64
CA ASN A 431 -37.64 31.02 -37.84
C ASN A 431 -37.19 32.01 -36.74
N TYR A 432 -38.09 32.91 -36.31
CA TYR A 432 -37.82 33.81 -35.18
C TYR A 432 -37.65 33.02 -33.86
N GLU A 433 -38.54 32.07 -33.56
CA GLU A 433 -38.44 31.22 -32.37
C GLU A 433 -37.13 30.42 -32.34
N ILE A 434 -36.69 29.85 -33.47
CA ILE A 434 -35.41 29.12 -33.53
C ILE A 434 -34.23 30.06 -33.24
N ARG A 435 -34.26 31.29 -33.78
CA ARG A 435 -33.20 32.29 -33.52
C ARG A 435 -33.19 32.74 -32.07
N SER A 436 -34.35 33.00 -31.47
CA SER A 436 -34.45 33.45 -30.08
C SER A 436 -33.97 32.38 -29.09
N VAL A 437 -34.21 31.10 -29.37
CA VAL A 437 -33.61 29.99 -28.59
C VAL A 437 -32.08 30.03 -28.67
N GLY A 438 -31.52 30.23 -29.87
CA GLY A 438 -30.06 30.34 -30.05
C GLY A 438 -29.45 31.52 -29.28
N GLU A 439 -30.11 32.68 -29.31
CA GLU A 439 -29.68 33.87 -28.54
C GLU A 439 -29.81 33.66 -27.04
N TYR A 440 -30.90 33.05 -26.58
CA TYR A 440 -31.11 32.73 -25.18
C TYR A 440 -30.05 31.77 -24.64
N LEU A 441 -29.74 30.68 -25.35
CA LEU A 441 -28.70 29.73 -24.93
C LEU A 441 -27.31 30.38 -24.90
N LYS A 442 -27.02 31.27 -25.86
CA LYS A 442 -25.80 32.06 -25.88
C LYS A 442 -25.72 33.00 -24.68
N GLN A 443 -26.82 33.66 -24.32
CA GLN A 443 -26.89 34.54 -23.16
C GLN A 443 -26.79 33.75 -21.85
N GLN A 444 -27.46 32.61 -21.72
CA GLN A 444 -27.40 31.74 -20.53
C GLN A 444 -25.99 31.19 -20.30
N ALA A 445 -25.22 30.94 -21.36
CA ALA A 445 -23.81 30.56 -21.24
C ALA A 445 -22.90 31.71 -20.77
N LEU A 446 -23.32 32.97 -20.96
CA LEU A 446 -22.57 34.18 -20.62
C LEU A 446 -22.98 34.79 -19.28
N THR A 447 -24.23 34.59 -18.86
CA THR A 447 -24.81 35.17 -17.63
C THR A 447 -25.60 34.10 -16.90
N SER A 448 -25.22 33.81 -15.64
CA SER A 448 -25.92 32.89 -14.75
C SER A 448 -27.24 33.47 -14.20
N GLU A 449 -27.98 34.22 -15.00
CA GLU A 449 -29.17 34.95 -14.56
C GLU A 449 -30.42 34.07 -14.64
N GLY A 450 -31.17 34.04 -13.53
CA GLY A 450 -32.40 33.27 -13.35
C GLY A 450 -33.54 33.80 -14.20
N SER A 451 -33.51 33.53 -15.51
CA SER A 451 -34.60 33.83 -16.44
C SER A 451 -35.14 32.54 -17.07
N LEU A 452 -36.34 32.63 -17.64
CA LEU A 452 -37.02 31.58 -18.39
C LEU A 452 -37.50 32.15 -19.72
N LEU A 453 -37.16 31.51 -20.84
CA LEU A 453 -37.74 31.82 -22.15
C LEU A 453 -39.02 30.99 -22.35
N LEU A 454 -40.14 31.67 -22.58
CA LEU A 454 -41.41 31.04 -22.95
C LEU A 454 -41.44 30.70 -24.44
N GLY A 455 -42.30 29.78 -24.83
CA GLY A 455 -42.41 29.28 -26.20
C GLY A 455 -42.86 30.31 -27.25
N ASN A 456 -43.28 31.50 -26.84
CA ASN A 456 -43.57 32.66 -27.70
C ASN A 456 -42.38 33.63 -27.85
N GLY A 457 -41.21 33.28 -27.28
CA GLY A 457 -40.00 34.11 -27.32
C GLY A 457 -39.92 35.18 -26.23
N VAL A 458 -40.86 35.25 -25.30
CA VAL A 458 -40.83 36.21 -24.18
C VAL A 458 -39.95 35.70 -23.04
N LYS A 459 -39.10 36.58 -22.51
CA LYS A 459 -38.20 36.31 -21.38
C LYS A 459 -38.85 36.74 -20.06
N VAL A 460 -38.93 35.82 -19.11
CA VAL A 460 -39.49 36.01 -17.75
C VAL A 460 -38.36 36.00 -16.73
N ASP A 461 -38.36 36.93 -15.77
CA ASP A 461 -37.37 37.02 -14.69
C ASP A 461 -37.81 36.20 -13.46
N LEU A 462 -37.15 35.07 -13.20
CA LEU A 462 -37.50 34.14 -12.10
C LEU A 462 -37.19 34.68 -10.70
N ASN A 463 -36.57 35.86 -10.60
CA ASN A 463 -36.39 36.54 -9.31
C ASN A 463 -37.72 37.07 -8.75
N LEU A 464 -38.73 37.26 -9.61
CA LEU A 464 -40.06 37.67 -9.20
C LEU A 464 -40.73 36.63 -8.27
N PRO A 465 -41.67 37.05 -7.40
CA PRO A 465 -42.51 36.14 -6.64
C PRO A 465 -43.29 35.17 -7.54
N ILE A 466 -43.49 33.93 -7.09
CA ILE A 466 -44.07 32.86 -7.93
C ILE A 466 -45.49 33.17 -8.44
N HIS A 467 -46.28 33.93 -7.68
CA HIS A 467 -47.62 34.35 -8.12
C HIS A 467 -47.56 35.38 -9.26
N GLU A 468 -46.60 36.32 -9.24
CA GLU A 468 -46.36 37.25 -10.34
C GLU A 468 -45.87 36.51 -11.59
N LEU A 469 -44.96 35.54 -11.41
CA LEU A 469 -44.52 34.66 -12.48
C LEU A 469 -45.68 33.90 -13.13
N PHE A 470 -46.62 33.37 -12.33
CA PHE A 470 -47.80 32.71 -12.89
C PHE A 470 -48.71 33.66 -13.65
N TYR A 471 -48.84 34.92 -13.24
CA TYR A 471 -49.58 35.93 -14.00
C TYR A 471 -48.90 36.22 -15.35
N GLU A 472 -47.58 36.38 -15.37
CA GLU A 472 -46.82 36.60 -16.61
C GLU A 472 -46.92 35.41 -17.56
N VAL A 473 -46.63 34.19 -17.08
CA VAL A 473 -46.69 32.96 -17.87
C VAL A 473 -48.10 32.76 -18.42
N HIS A 474 -49.13 32.92 -17.60
CA HIS A 474 -50.51 32.76 -18.03
C HIS A 474 -50.90 33.73 -19.14
N SER A 475 -50.57 35.01 -18.97
CA SER A 475 -50.95 36.06 -19.92
C SER A 475 -50.23 35.87 -21.26
N ASN A 476 -48.91 35.66 -21.23
CA ASN A 476 -48.11 35.42 -22.42
C ASN A 476 -48.48 34.11 -23.14
N THR A 477 -48.86 33.06 -22.41
CA THR A 477 -49.24 31.78 -23.04
C THR A 477 -50.58 31.89 -23.77
N LEU A 478 -51.54 32.66 -23.24
CA LEU A 478 -52.86 32.84 -23.87
C LEU A 478 -52.83 33.76 -25.10
N GLU A 479 -51.81 34.60 -25.24
CA GLU A 479 -51.57 35.40 -26.44
C GLU A 479 -51.11 34.55 -27.64
N ARG A 480 -50.70 33.29 -27.41
CA ARG A 480 -50.31 32.36 -28.48
C ARG A 480 -51.52 31.96 -29.33
N THR A 481 -51.31 31.87 -30.64
CA THR A 481 -52.30 31.42 -31.61
C THR A 481 -52.47 29.89 -31.55
N PHE A 482 -53.31 29.42 -30.64
CA PHE A 482 -53.78 28.03 -30.61
C PHE A 482 -55.24 27.90 -31.05
N PRO A 483 -55.62 26.83 -31.77
CA PRO A 483 -56.97 26.68 -32.32
C PRO A 483 -58.10 26.79 -31.29
N CYS A 484 -57.93 26.22 -30.09
CA CYS A 484 -58.99 26.18 -29.09
C CYS A 484 -59.10 27.47 -28.25
N PHE A 485 -58.11 28.37 -28.30
CA PHE A 485 -58.20 29.64 -27.57
C PHE A 485 -59.22 30.60 -28.21
N THR A 486 -59.50 30.46 -29.50
CA THR A 486 -60.48 31.29 -30.22
C THR A 486 -61.92 31.10 -29.71
N THR A 487 -62.23 29.99 -29.05
CA THR A 487 -63.57 29.69 -28.51
C THR A 487 -63.76 30.09 -27.05
N LEU A 488 -62.71 30.56 -26.36
CA LEU A 488 -62.77 30.98 -24.97
C LEU A 488 -63.63 32.22 -24.80
N LYS A 489 -64.62 32.15 -23.90
CA LYS A 489 -65.49 33.28 -23.55
C LYS A 489 -65.18 33.85 -22.18
N VAL A 490 -64.79 32.98 -21.25
CA VAL A 490 -64.52 33.35 -19.86
C VAL A 490 -63.21 32.69 -19.41
N THR A 491 -62.27 33.52 -18.94
CA THR A 491 -61.03 33.05 -18.32
C THR A 491 -60.94 33.64 -16.91
N THR A 492 -60.89 32.78 -15.89
CA THR A 492 -60.74 33.19 -14.50
C THR A 492 -59.35 32.80 -14.01
N ARG A 493 -58.60 33.76 -13.48
CA ARG A 493 -57.28 33.52 -12.89
C ARG A 493 -57.16 34.12 -11.49
N SER A 494 -56.59 33.38 -10.56
CA SER A 494 -56.28 33.84 -9.21
C SER A 494 -55.08 33.06 -8.68
N PHE A 495 -54.03 33.74 -8.26
CA PHE A 495 -52.84 33.12 -7.68
C PHE A 495 -52.57 33.73 -6.31
N GLU A 496 -52.70 32.93 -5.25
CA GLU A 496 -52.36 33.35 -3.91
C GLU A 496 -50.83 33.49 -3.76
N PRO A 497 -50.34 34.54 -3.06
CA PRO A 497 -48.91 34.74 -2.89
C PRO A 497 -48.31 33.68 -1.95
N ILE A 498 -47.17 33.11 -2.36
CA ILE A 498 -46.32 32.24 -1.53
C ILE A 498 -45.08 33.04 -1.10
N GLU A 499 -44.61 32.93 0.15
CA GLU A 499 -43.38 33.61 0.56
C GLU A 499 -42.18 33.12 -0.28
N THR A 500 -41.35 34.05 -0.73
CA THR A 500 -40.26 33.83 -1.69
C THR A 500 -39.12 32.94 -1.19
N ARG A 501 -39.05 32.63 0.11
CA ARG A 501 -37.99 31.80 0.73
C ARG A 501 -38.17 30.29 0.51
N TYR A 502 -39.33 29.84 0.03
CA TYR A 502 -39.66 28.41 -0.01
C TYR A 502 -39.43 27.73 -1.37
N LEU A 503 -39.09 28.48 -2.42
CA LEU A 503 -38.87 27.92 -3.76
C LEU A 503 -37.52 28.38 -4.32
N SER A 504 -36.68 27.43 -4.72
CA SER A 504 -35.47 27.70 -5.50
C SER A 504 -35.82 28.24 -6.90
N ILE A 505 -34.88 28.92 -7.56
CA ILE A 505 -35.07 29.40 -8.94
C ILE A 505 -35.43 28.23 -9.89
N GLU A 506 -34.84 27.05 -9.69
CA GLU A 506 -35.17 25.84 -10.46
C GLU A 506 -36.60 25.36 -10.21
N GLN A 507 -37.07 25.37 -8.96
CA GLN A 507 -38.44 25.00 -8.61
C GLN A 507 -39.45 26.00 -9.21
N LYS A 508 -39.16 27.30 -9.14
CA LYS A 508 -39.97 28.33 -9.82
C LYS A 508 -40.01 28.11 -11.33
N ARG A 509 -38.87 27.80 -11.95
CA ARG A 509 -38.78 27.48 -13.38
C ARG A 509 -39.65 26.28 -13.75
N GLY A 510 -39.55 25.18 -12.99
CA GLY A 510 -40.34 23.97 -13.22
C GLY A 510 -41.85 24.23 -13.12
N LEU A 511 -42.28 25.03 -12.13
CA LEU A 511 -43.68 25.42 -11.97
C LEU A 511 -44.19 26.32 -13.11
N CYS A 512 -43.36 27.24 -13.61
CA CYS A 512 -43.70 28.08 -14.77
C CYS A 512 -43.84 27.24 -16.04
N GLN A 513 -42.90 26.31 -16.28
CA GLN A 513 -42.96 25.38 -17.42
C GLN A 513 -44.19 24.45 -17.32
N PHE A 514 -44.54 24.00 -16.12
CA PHE A 514 -45.76 23.23 -15.88
C PHE A 514 -47.01 24.03 -16.28
N LEU A 515 -47.11 25.28 -15.84
CA LEU A 515 -48.24 26.15 -16.14
C LEU A 515 -48.35 26.42 -17.64
N GLU A 516 -47.23 26.76 -18.28
CA GLU A 516 -47.16 26.98 -19.73
C GLU A 516 -47.63 25.74 -20.51
N GLU A 517 -47.09 24.56 -20.19
CA GLU A 517 -47.43 23.31 -20.88
C GLU A 517 -48.90 22.91 -20.63
N ALA A 518 -49.43 23.10 -19.42
CA ALA A 518 -50.83 22.85 -19.11
C ALA A 518 -51.77 23.75 -19.94
N LEU A 519 -51.45 25.05 -20.05
CA LEU A 519 -52.21 26.01 -20.85
C LEU A 519 -52.10 25.72 -22.36
N CYS A 520 -50.90 25.39 -22.85
CA CYS A 520 -50.70 24.99 -24.24
C CYS A 520 -51.51 23.73 -24.59
N ASN A 521 -51.63 22.78 -23.66
CA ASN A 521 -52.46 21.59 -23.84
C ASN A 521 -53.95 21.94 -23.97
N VAL A 522 -54.46 22.89 -23.17
CA VAL A 522 -55.82 23.41 -23.34
C VAL A 522 -55.99 24.03 -24.73
N GLY A 523 -55.07 24.90 -25.16
CA GLY A 523 -55.13 25.55 -26.47
C GLY A 523 -55.09 24.58 -27.65
N LYS A 524 -54.34 23.48 -27.55
CA LYS A 524 -54.20 22.48 -28.62
C LYS A 524 -55.35 21.49 -28.68
N TYR A 525 -55.85 21.05 -27.53
CA TYR A 525 -56.64 19.82 -27.44
C TYR A 525 -58.06 20.01 -26.87
N ALA A 526 -58.34 21.08 -26.12
CA ALA A 526 -59.64 21.30 -25.49
C ALA A 526 -60.68 21.88 -26.48
N LYS A 527 -61.09 21.07 -27.47
CA LYS A 527 -62.05 21.50 -28.50
C LYS A 527 -63.36 21.98 -27.88
N GLY A 528 -63.85 23.14 -28.31
CA GLY A 528 -65.11 23.72 -27.83
C GLY A 528 -65.03 24.32 -26.42
N VAL A 529 -63.83 24.51 -25.87
CA VAL A 529 -63.64 25.17 -24.57
C VAL A 529 -64.22 26.59 -24.61
N THR A 530 -65.03 26.92 -23.62
CA THR A 530 -65.63 28.25 -23.43
C THR A 530 -65.25 28.87 -22.09
N LEU A 531 -64.79 28.06 -21.14
CA LEU A 531 -64.39 28.45 -19.80
C LEU A 531 -63.04 27.82 -19.45
N LEU A 532 -62.09 28.66 -19.04
CA LEU A 532 -60.80 28.25 -18.48
C LEU A 532 -60.65 28.85 -17.08
N LYS A 533 -60.36 28.00 -16.09
CA LYS A 533 -60.08 28.41 -14.71
C LYS A 533 -58.68 28.01 -14.32
N VAL A 534 -57.89 28.98 -13.86
CA VAL A 534 -56.51 28.80 -13.46
C VAL A 534 -56.35 29.34 -12.05
N LEU A 535 -56.22 28.46 -11.06
CA LEU A 535 -56.25 28.82 -9.65
C LEU A 535 -54.99 28.31 -8.97
N GLY A 536 -54.28 29.18 -8.27
CA GLY A 536 -53.24 28.84 -7.31
C GLY A 536 -53.73 29.19 -5.91
N THR A 537 -53.97 28.20 -5.07
CA THR A 537 -54.48 28.42 -3.71
C THR A 537 -53.69 27.61 -2.70
N GLU A 538 -53.39 28.20 -1.55
CA GLU A 538 -52.79 27.52 -0.41
C GLU A 538 -53.89 26.93 0.48
N LYS A 539 -53.83 25.63 0.76
CA LYS A 539 -54.75 24.93 1.67
C LYS A 539 -53.97 24.01 2.59
N GLN A 540 -54.09 24.23 3.90
CA GLN A 540 -53.53 23.34 4.93
C GLN A 540 -52.02 23.05 4.77
N GLY A 541 -51.22 24.05 4.38
CA GLY A 541 -49.78 23.90 4.16
C GLY A 541 -49.39 23.27 2.82
N TRP A 542 -50.34 23.12 1.89
CA TRP A 542 -50.09 22.68 0.52
C TRP A 542 -50.53 23.75 -0.45
N TYR A 543 -49.70 24.03 -1.45
CA TYR A 543 -50.09 24.88 -2.57
C TYR A 543 -50.61 24.00 -3.68
N ILE A 544 -51.79 24.35 -4.19
CA ILE A 544 -52.46 23.64 -5.25
C ILE A 544 -52.56 24.59 -6.45
N LEU A 545 -51.85 24.27 -7.52
CA LEU A 545 -51.96 24.95 -8.80
C LEU A 545 -52.82 24.10 -9.74
N SER A 546 -54.00 24.61 -10.06
CA SER A 546 -55.09 23.88 -10.71
C SER A 546 -55.52 24.59 -12.00
N ILE A 547 -55.42 23.89 -13.13
CA ILE A 547 -55.84 24.33 -14.46
C ILE A 547 -57.02 23.48 -14.88
N LYS A 548 -58.17 24.11 -15.08
CA LYS A 548 -59.44 23.45 -15.35
C LYS A 548 -60.13 24.07 -16.55
N ASP A 549 -60.39 23.27 -17.58
CA ASP A 549 -61.18 23.66 -18.76
C ASP A 549 -62.55 22.95 -18.79
N ASN A 550 -63.42 23.37 -19.71
CA ASN A 550 -64.70 22.71 -20.00
C ASN A 550 -64.83 22.20 -21.44
N GLY A 551 -63.71 22.01 -22.14
CA GLY A 551 -63.70 21.49 -23.51
C GLY A 551 -63.99 19.99 -23.57
N ILE A 552 -63.97 19.42 -24.78
CA ILE A 552 -64.09 17.96 -24.96
C ILE A 552 -62.83 17.31 -24.37
N GLY A 553 -62.99 16.63 -23.22
CA GLY A 553 -61.89 15.98 -22.53
C GLY A 553 -61.26 14.89 -23.40
N SER A 554 -59.96 15.02 -23.66
CA SER A 554 -59.18 13.99 -24.36
C SER A 554 -58.31 13.24 -23.35
N CYS A 555 -58.75 12.05 -22.96
CA CYS A 555 -57.87 11.07 -22.32
C CYS A 555 -57.17 10.27 -23.43
N SER A 556 -55.95 10.66 -23.79
CA SER A 556 -55.06 9.77 -24.53
C SER A 556 -54.53 8.70 -23.57
N SER A 557 -54.63 7.42 -23.93
CA SER A 557 -54.12 6.29 -23.15
C SER A 557 -52.59 6.16 -23.19
N SER A 558 -51.90 6.94 -24.02
CA SER A 558 -50.44 7.05 -24.04
C SER A 558 -49.97 8.30 -23.29
N GLU A 559 -49.08 8.11 -22.32
CA GLU A 559 -48.51 9.19 -21.52
C GLU A 559 -47.55 10.03 -22.40
N GLY A 560 -48.06 11.13 -22.95
CA GLY A 560 -47.27 12.09 -23.73
C GLY A 560 -46.11 12.68 -22.91
N ARG A 561 -45.05 13.12 -23.58
CA ARG A 561 -43.81 13.62 -22.95
C ARG A 561 -44.05 14.82 -22.02
N GLY A 562 -44.95 15.75 -22.36
CA GLY A 562 -45.35 16.86 -21.49
C GLY A 562 -45.99 16.41 -20.18
N THR A 563 -46.84 15.37 -20.21
CA THR A 563 -47.42 14.77 -18.98
C THR A 563 -46.35 14.14 -18.09
N LYS A 564 -45.30 13.53 -18.67
CA LYS A 564 -44.16 12.99 -17.90
C LYS A 564 -43.34 14.11 -17.25
N GLN A 565 -43.13 15.22 -17.95
CA GLN A 565 -42.44 16.39 -17.42
C GLN A 565 -43.21 17.00 -16.23
N CYS A 566 -44.52 17.17 -16.36
CA CYS A 566 -45.37 17.65 -15.26
C CYS A 566 -45.29 16.76 -14.01
N ARG A 567 -45.26 15.43 -14.21
CA ARG A 567 -45.09 14.46 -13.12
C ARG A 567 -43.70 14.55 -12.48
N ASN A 568 -42.65 14.79 -13.25
CA ASN A 568 -41.29 14.98 -12.74
C ASN A 568 -41.18 16.26 -11.91
N VAL A 569 -41.79 17.37 -12.36
CA VAL A 569 -41.85 18.63 -11.59
C VAL A 569 -42.53 18.41 -10.24
N ALA A 570 -43.67 17.70 -10.21
CA ALA A 570 -44.34 17.37 -8.96
C ALA A 570 -43.47 16.53 -8.01
N LYS A 571 -42.76 15.52 -8.54
CA LYS A 571 -41.81 14.71 -7.75
C LYS A 571 -40.65 15.53 -7.18
N GLN A 572 -40.08 16.44 -7.97
CA GLN A 572 -38.99 17.34 -7.53
C GLN A 572 -39.44 18.27 -6.39
N LEU A 573 -40.73 18.62 -6.34
CA LEU A 573 -41.32 19.44 -5.29
C LEU A 573 -41.79 18.63 -4.07
N GLY A 574 -41.62 17.30 -4.05
CA GLY A 574 -42.17 16.43 -3.00
C GLY A 574 -43.70 16.37 -3.02
N GLY A 575 -44.31 16.64 -4.17
CA GLY A 575 -45.74 16.79 -4.37
C GLY A 575 -46.37 15.75 -5.29
N GLU A 576 -47.64 15.95 -5.61
CA GLU A 576 -48.45 15.07 -6.45
C GLU A 576 -48.92 15.79 -7.72
N PHE A 577 -48.97 15.04 -8.82
CA PHE A 577 -49.50 15.51 -10.10
C PHE A 577 -50.75 14.70 -10.46
N ARG A 578 -51.82 15.41 -10.80
CA ARG A 578 -53.12 14.83 -11.15
C ARG A 578 -53.61 15.39 -12.48
N ARG A 579 -54.01 14.49 -13.40
CA ARG A 579 -54.65 14.86 -14.66
C ARG A 579 -55.84 13.96 -14.94
N GLU A 580 -57.04 14.53 -15.01
CA GLU A 580 -58.29 13.76 -15.12
C GLU A 580 -59.32 14.45 -16.02
N SER A 581 -60.15 13.65 -16.68
CA SER A 581 -61.32 14.14 -17.42
C SER A 581 -62.53 14.26 -16.49
N LEU A 582 -63.29 15.34 -16.59
CA LEU A 582 -64.38 15.66 -15.67
C LEU A 582 -65.72 15.14 -16.20
N ALA A 583 -66.57 14.64 -15.28
CA ALA A 583 -67.86 14.01 -15.61
C ALA A 583 -68.87 14.91 -16.34
N LYS A 584 -68.68 16.25 -16.33
CA LYS A 584 -69.54 17.23 -17.01
C LYS A 584 -68.89 17.82 -18.28
N GLY A 585 -67.81 17.20 -18.78
CA GLY A 585 -66.93 17.76 -19.81
C GLY A 585 -65.81 18.60 -19.21
N GLY A 586 -64.64 18.62 -19.87
CA GLY A 586 -63.43 19.34 -19.43
C GLY A 586 -62.30 18.46 -18.91
N THR A 587 -61.09 19.03 -18.83
CA THR A 587 -59.92 18.40 -18.20
C THR A 587 -59.48 19.19 -16.96
N LEU A 588 -59.06 18.47 -15.92
CA LEU A 588 -58.35 19.01 -14.77
C LEU A 588 -56.88 18.61 -14.87
N CYS A 589 -55.97 19.58 -14.76
CA CYS A 589 -54.54 19.38 -14.67
C CYS A 589 -54.04 20.13 -13.43
N GLU A 590 -53.51 19.40 -12.45
CA GLU A 590 -53.23 19.93 -11.13
C GLU A 590 -51.87 19.44 -10.61
N VAL A 591 -51.11 20.36 -10.02
CA VAL A 591 -49.90 20.04 -9.25
C VAL A 591 -50.06 20.57 -7.83
N THR A 592 -49.79 19.69 -6.87
CA THR A 592 -49.93 19.98 -5.45
C THR A 592 -48.60 19.74 -4.78
N PHE A 593 -48.06 20.73 -4.06
CA PHE A 593 -46.76 20.63 -3.39
C PHE A 593 -46.79 21.28 -2.02
N PRO A 594 -45.98 20.80 -1.06
CA PRO A 594 -45.98 21.35 0.28
C PRO A 594 -45.38 22.76 0.28
N VAL A 595 -46.08 23.70 0.89
CA VAL A 595 -45.51 24.99 1.29
C VAL A 595 -45.04 24.79 2.70
N ALA A 596 -43.73 24.84 2.94
CA ALA A 596 -43.19 24.61 4.27
C ALA A 596 -43.81 25.61 5.27
N SER A 597 -44.78 25.16 6.07
CA SER A 597 -45.39 25.97 7.11
C SER A 597 -44.59 25.79 8.41
N ARG A 598 -43.89 26.87 8.77
CA ARG A 598 -43.44 27.29 10.10
C ARG A 598 -43.04 26.20 11.13
N ASN A 599 -41.75 26.29 11.45
CA ASN A 599 -40.98 25.75 12.58
C ASN A 599 -40.44 24.33 12.44
#